data_AF-A0A023FZI0-F1
#
_entry.id   AF-A0A023FZI0-F1
#
_cell.length_a   1.000
_cell.length_b   1.000
_cell.length_c   1.000
_cell.angle_alpha   90.00
_cell.angle_beta   90.00
_cell.angle_gamma   90.00
#
_symmetry.space_group_name_H-M   'P 1'
#
loop_
_entity.id
_entity.type
_entity.pdbx_description
1 polymer ?
#
loop_
_entity_poly.entity_id
_entity_poly.type
_entity_poly.pdbx_seq_one_letter_code
_entity_poly.pdbx_strand_id
1 'polypeptide(L)'
;MERRFPRARPFLVSCEEWIPDVASYCSHDPPDASSVKEHVLVALRVLVRRGSRRGLVLLDPGYHVGFPVVVMDDGCAPHSGHFVQSHTSKSIKEYCYEAVGEGYVLWRVTETRMGSSKTWDNVLYVGGAFQSALSYSEKRNLLYDFRTLVARRDGRGPTAGVYCKLDEMNRNPVFTLFYSKDGQRTEAKLPFASFGRNATDAVPPTEVAECAEEVCMAPRELLKLLSGVADLYEDVDFVNQLLDLNRKVDPFEG
;
A
#
# COMPACT_ATOMS: atom_id res chain seq x y z
N MET A 1 2.37 -21.91 -14.45
CA MET A 1 2.24 -22.48 -13.09
C MET A 1 1.66 -23.89 -13.13
N GLU A 2 0.54 -24.14 -13.81
CA GLU A 2 -0.13 -25.46 -13.87
C GLU A 2 0.75 -26.64 -14.33
N ARG A 3 1.64 -26.44 -15.32
CA ARG A 3 2.54 -27.51 -15.79
C ARG A 3 3.60 -27.93 -14.76
N ARG A 4 3.97 -27.05 -13.83
CA ARG A 4 5.05 -27.28 -12.85
C ARG A 4 4.51 -27.51 -11.42
N PHE A 5 3.34 -26.95 -11.11
CA PHE A 5 2.64 -27.06 -9.83
C PHE A 5 1.12 -27.22 -10.05
N PRO A 6 0.65 -28.37 -10.54
CA PRO A 6 -0.75 -28.57 -10.95
C PRO A 6 -1.76 -28.46 -9.80
N ARG A 7 -1.30 -28.62 -8.55
CA ARG A 7 -2.10 -28.50 -7.32
C ARG A 7 -1.98 -27.13 -6.63
N ALA A 8 -1.17 -26.22 -7.17
CA ALA A 8 -1.14 -24.87 -6.63
C ALA A 8 -2.49 -24.19 -6.88
N ARG A 9 -3.07 -23.65 -5.81
CA ARG A 9 -4.34 -22.92 -5.82
C ARG A 9 -4.12 -21.62 -5.06
N PRO A 10 -3.57 -20.58 -5.70
CA PRO A 10 -3.52 -19.27 -5.09
C PRO A 10 -4.96 -18.76 -4.85
N PHE A 11 -5.15 -18.00 -3.78
CA PHE A 11 -6.46 -17.47 -3.39
C PHE A 11 -6.29 -16.05 -2.84
N LEU A 12 -7.36 -15.26 -2.90
CA LEU A 12 -7.37 -13.93 -2.31
C LEU A 12 -7.57 -14.03 -0.80
N VAL A 13 -6.91 -13.14 -0.06
CA VAL A 13 -7.06 -12.99 1.39
C VAL A 13 -7.34 -11.52 1.70
N SER A 14 -8.19 -11.26 2.67
CA SER A 14 -8.43 -9.89 3.13
C SER A 14 -7.33 -9.47 4.10
N CYS A 15 -7.05 -8.17 4.11
CA CYS A 15 -6.16 -7.52 5.05
C CYS A 15 -6.90 -6.36 5.71
N GLU A 16 -6.87 -6.38 7.03
CA GLU A 16 -7.44 -5.38 7.89
C GLU A 16 -6.31 -4.67 8.63
N GLU A 17 -6.24 -3.34 8.47
CA GLU A 17 -5.16 -2.53 9.03
C GLU A 17 -5.56 -1.93 10.38
N TRP A 18 -4.55 -1.66 11.23
CA TRP A 18 -4.71 -0.97 12.52
C TRP A 18 -5.69 -1.65 13.50
N ILE A 19 -5.56 -2.96 13.68
CA ILE A 19 -6.37 -3.76 14.60
C ILE A 19 -5.93 -3.48 16.05
N PRO A 20 -6.79 -2.87 16.91
CA PRO A 20 -6.39 -2.51 18.27
C PRO A 20 -6.29 -3.72 19.21
N ASP A 21 -7.17 -4.71 19.03
CA ASP A 21 -7.19 -5.95 19.79
C ASP A 21 -7.15 -7.15 18.84
N VAL A 22 -5.92 -7.60 18.54
CA VAL A 22 -5.67 -8.75 17.65
C VAL A 22 -6.27 -10.04 18.22
N ALA A 23 -6.25 -10.22 19.55
CA ALA A 23 -6.73 -11.44 20.17
C ALA A 23 -8.26 -11.57 20.04
N SER A 24 -8.98 -10.47 20.30
CA SER A 24 -10.44 -10.42 20.10
C SER A 24 -10.81 -10.60 18.62
N TYR A 25 -10.14 -9.88 17.72
CA TYR A 25 -10.40 -9.99 16.28
C TYR A 25 -10.20 -11.42 15.76
N CYS A 26 -9.07 -12.05 16.10
CA CYS A 26 -8.74 -13.41 15.67
C CYS A 26 -9.55 -14.52 16.39
N SER A 27 -10.39 -14.18 17.37
CA SER A 27 -11.26 -15.15 18.06
C SER A 27 -12.50 -15.56 17.26
N HIS A 28 -12.82 -14.82 16.19
CA HIS A 28 -13.93 -15.09 15.29
C HIS A 28 -13.45 -15.85 14.04
N ASP A 29 -14.29 -16.69 13.44
CA ASP A 29 -14.02 -17.31 12.13
C ASP A 29 -15.36 -17.56 11.39
N PRO A 30 -15.66 -16.84 10.29
CA PRO A 30 -14.88 -15.75 9.71
C PRO A 30 -14.82 -14.52 10.63
N PRO A 31 -13.86 -13.58 10.40
CA PRO A 31 -13.79 -12.34 11.17
C PRO A 31 -15.09 -11.55 11.06
N ASP A 32 -15.47 -10.89 12.14
CA ASP A 32 -16.66 -10.03 12.17
C ASP A 32 -16.45 -8.74 11.35
N ALA A 33 -17.49 -7.92 11.26
CA ALA A 33 -17.44 -6.63 10.55
C ALA A 33 -16.92 -5.48 11.43
N SER A 34 -16.21 -5.79 12.53
CA SER A 34 -15.71 -4.77 13.47
C SER A 34 -14.54 -3.96 12.93
N SER A 35 -13.93 -4.40 11.83
CA SER A 35 -12.82 -3.72 11.16
C SER A 35 -13.13 -3.43 9.68
N VAL A 36 -12.55 -2.34 9.18
CA VAL A 36 -12.63 -2.00 7.76
C VAL A 36 -11.58 -2.82 7.02
N LYS A 37 -12.04 -3.56 6.00
CA LYS A 37 -11.16 -4.28 5.09
C LYS A 37 -10.66 -3.32 4.03
N GLU A 38 -9.38 -3.00 4.08
CA GLU A 38 -8.80 -1.96 3.22
C GLU A 38 -8.08 -2.57 2.02
N HIS A 39 -7.48 -3.76 2.21
CA HIS A 39 -6.57 -4.34 1.23
C HIS A 39 -6.82 -5.83 1.02
N VAL A 40 -6.39 -6.34 -0.14
CA VAL A 40 -6.41 -7.77 -0.46
C VAL A 40 -5.07 -8.23 -1.00
N LEU A 41 -4.65 -9.41 -0.59
CA LEU A 41 -3.42 -10.03 -1.06
C LEU A 41 -3.73 -11.37 -1.74
N VAL A 42 -2.74 -11.91 -2.44
CA VAL A 42 -2.77 -13.29 -2.93
C VAL A 42 -1.98 -14.16 -1.96
N ALA A 43 -2.57 -15.26 -1.50
CA ALA A 43 -1.91 -16.26 -0.70
C ALA A 43 -1.81 -17.60 -1.44
N LEU A 44 -0.77 -18.36 -1.13
CA LEU A 44 -0.59 -19.73 -1.58
C LEU A 44 -0.18 -20.62 -0.40
N ARG A 45 -0.98 -21.65 -0.12
CA ARG A 45 -0.64 -22.66 0.90
C ARG A 45 0.54 -23.52 0.45
N VAL A 46 1.51 -23.69 1.34
CA VAL A 46 2.70 -24.51 1.11
C VAL A 46 2.87 -25.55 2.22
N LEU A 47 3.46 -26.68 1.83
CA LEU A 47 3.81 -27.77 2.73
C LEU A 47 5.27 -28.14 2.51
N VAL A 48 6.11 -27.90 3.52
CA VAL A 48 7.48 -28.38 3.55
C VAL A 48 7.45 -29.85 4.00
N ARG A 49 7.73 -30.76 3.06
CA ARG A 49 7.63 -32.22 3.28
C ARG A 49 8.43 -32.70 4.49
N ARG A 50 9.61 -32.12 4.72
CA ARG A 50 10.43 -32.46 5.90
C ARG A 50 9.77 -31.88 7.15
N GLY A 51 9.22 -32.77 7.98
CA GLY A 51 8.53 -32.42 9.22
C GLY A 51 7.06 -32.01 9.04
N SER A 52 6.47 -32.20 7.84
CA SER A 52 5.06 -31.87 7.56
C SER A 52 4.68 -30.43 7.95
N ARG A 53 5.59 -29.48 7.72
CA ARG A 53 5.46 -28.11 8.19
C ARG A 53 4.68 -27.28 7.19
N ARG A 54 3.62 -26.64 7.65
CA ARG A 54 2.73 -25.83 6.81
C ARG A 54 3.15 -24.37 6.85
N GLY A 55 2.73 -23.64 5.82
CA GLY A 55 2.85 -22.20 5.79
C GLY A 55 2.12 -21.61 4.59
N LEU A 56 2.36 -20.32 4.39
CA LEU A 56 1.79 -19.51 3.34
C LEU A 56 2.91 -18.74 2.63
N VAL A 57 2.76 -18.60 1.32
CA VAL A 57 3.47 -17.58 0.54
C VAL A 57 2.46 -16.49 0.26
N LEU A 58 2.72 -15.30 0.79
CA LEU A 58 1.93 -14.09 0.58
C LEU A 58 2.56 -13.28 -0.55
N LEU A 59 1.71 -12.81 -1.45
CA LEU A 59 2.07 -11.98 -2.59
C LEU A 59 1.20 -10.73 -2.52
N ASP A 60 1.86 -9.59 -2.38
CA ASP A 60 1.23 -8.28 -2.29
C ASP A 60 1.54 -7.44 -3.54
N PRO A 61 1.02 -7.81 -4.73
CA PRO A 61 1.43 -7.18 -5.96
C PRO A 61 1.03 -5.70 -5.97
N GLY A 62 2.00 -4.82 -5.77
CA GLY A 62 1.86 -3.38 -6.02
C GLY A 62 1.44 -2.51 -4.82
N TYR A 63 1.30 -3.07 -3.61
CA TYR A 63 0.88 -2.27 -2.45
C TYR A 63 2.02 -2.09 -1.43
N HIS A 64 2.13 -2.94 -0.40
CA HIS A 64 3.07 -2.75 0.71
C HIS A 64 4.41 -3.44 0.50
N VAL A 65 4.45 -4.66 -0.04
CA VAL A 65 5.68 -5.48 -0.17
C VAL A 65 5.91 -5.95 -1.60
N GLY A 66 7.08 -5.63 -2.17
CA GLY A 66 7.41 -5.93 -3.58
C GLY A 66 7.96 -7.34 -3.82
N PHE A 67 8.00 -8.22 -2.81
CA PHE A 67 8.54 -9.57 -2.89
C PHE A 67 7.68 -10.58 -2.12
N PRO A 68 7.75 -11.88 -2.44
CA PRO A 68 7.00 -12.90 -1.71
C PRO A 68 7.40 -13.00 -0.24
N VAL A 69 6.44 -12.93 0.67
CA VAL A 69 6.65 -13.13 2.11
C VAL A 69 6.23 -14.56 2.48
N VAL A 70 7.08 -15.28 3.21
CA VAL A 70 6.80 -16.65 3.64
C VAL A 70 6.46 -16.67 5.12
N VAL A 71 5.26 -17.12 5.45
CA VAL A 71 4.80 -17.27 6.83
C VAL A 71 4.66 -18.75 7.15
N MET A 72 5.54 -19.29 8.00
CA MET A 72 5.47 -20.69 8.40
C MET A 72 4.75 -20.79 9.74
N ASP A 73 3.89 -21.80 9.92
CA ASP A 73 3.15 -22.03 11.17
C ASP A 73 4.10 -22.21 12.37
N ASP A 74 5.32 -22.70 12.14
CA ASP A 74 6.34 -22.95 13.16
C ASP A 74 7.37 -21.81 13.30
N GLY A 75 7.23 -20.71 12.55
CA GLY A 75 8.17 -19.60 12.52
C GLY A 75 9.59 -19.94 12.04
N CYS A 76 9.85 -21.18 11.60
CA CYS A 76 11.18 -21.63 11.21
C CYS A 76 11.42 -21.42 9.72
N ALA A 77 12.69 -21.45 9.30
CA ALA A 77 13.06 -21.37 7.88
C ALA A 77 12.21 -22.36 7.02
N PRO A 78 11.61 -21.89 5.90
CA PRO A 78 11.90 -20.64 5.16
C PRO A 78 11.07 -19.41 5.56
N HIS A 79 10.61 -19.30 6.81
CA HIS A 79 9.90 -18.10 7.31
C HIS A 79 10.67 -16.80 7.07
N SER A 80 9.98 -15.79 6.53
CA SER A 80 10.51 -14.44 6.32
C SER A 80 10.57 -13.64 7.63
N GLY A 81 9.58 -13.78 8.51
CA GLY A 81 9.51 -13.10 9.80
C GLY A 81 9.66 -11.58 9.71
N HIS A 82 10.68 -11.06 10.39
CA HIS A 82 10.99 -9.64 10.48
C HIS A 82 11.95 -9.16 9.37
N PHE A 83 11.64 -8.04 8.73
CA PHE A 83 12.52 -7.40 7.75
C PHE A 83 12.31 -5.88 7.67
N VAL A 84 13.36 -5.17 7.24
CA VAL A 84 13.29 -3.74 6.95
C VAL A 84 12.62 -3.55 5.59
N GLN A 85 11.40 -3.01 5.59
CA GLN A 85 10.65 -2.74 4.37
C GLN A 85 11.19 -1.51 3.63
N SER A 86 11.51 -0.44 4.37
CA SER A 86 12.08 0.78 3.77
C SER A 86 13.00 1.49 4.75
N HIS A 87 14.09 2.04 4.24
CA HIS A 87 15.04 2.83 5.02
C HIS A 87 15.37 4.10 4.25
N THR A 88 14.97 5.24 4.80
CA THR A 88 15.27 6.57 4.28
C THR A 88 16.02 7.39 5.33
N SER A 89 16.56 8.55 4.95
CA SER A 89 17.16 9.48 5.91
C SER A 89 16.16 10.00 6.96
N LYS A 90 14.85 9.92 6.69
CA LYS A 90 13.78 10.45 7.56
C LYS A 90 13.11 9.38 8.40
N SER A 91 13.07 8.14 7.91
CA SER A 91 12.32 7.06 8.54
C SER A 91 12.86 5.67 8.20
N ILE A 92 12.71 4.76 9.16
CA ILE A 92 12.87 3.32 8.99
C ILE A 92 11.51 2.67 9.20
N LYS A 93 11.08 1.83 8.26
CA LYS A 93 9.84 1.05 8.35
C LYS A 93 10.18 -0.43 8.30
N GLU A 94 9.73 -1.16 9.29
CA GLU A 94 10.00 -2.58 9.50
C GLU A 94 8.69 -3.35 9.58
N TYR A 95 8.65 -4.53 8.96
CA TYR A 95 7.50 -5.42 8.98
C TYR A 95 7.88 -6.74 9.66
N CYS A 96 6.95 -7.31 10.43
CA CYS A 96 7.05 -8.65 11.00
C CYS A 96 5.78 -9.43 10.71
N TYR A 97 5.91 -10.58 10.06
CA TYR A 97 4.77 -11.45 9.75
C TYR A 97 4.82 -12.71 10.62
N GLU A 98 3.71 -13.06 11.25
CA GLU A 98 3.60 -14.20 12.17
C GLU A 98 2.28 -14.94 11.93
N ALA A 99 2.28 -16.28 11.99
CA ALA A 99 1.05 -17.06 11.95
C ALA A 99 0.29 -16.91 13.26
N VAL A 100 -1.03 -16.70 13.19
CA VAL A 100 -1.91 -16.62 14.36
C VAL A 100 -3.04 -17.64 14.20
N GLY A 101 -2.96 -18.73 14.97
CA GLY A 101 -3.88 -19.86 14.83
C GLY A 101 -3.81 -20.47 13.43
N GLU A 102 -4.93 -21.05 12.97
CA GLU A 102 -5.02 -21.68 11.63
C GLU A 102 -5.59 -20.74 10.56
N GLY A 103 -6.21 -19.64 10.98
CA GLY A 103 -7.03 -18.77 10.13
C GLY A 103 -6.45 -17.38 9.88
N TYR A 104 -5.36 -16.99 10.56
CA TYR A 104 -4.87 -15.62 10.52
C TYR A 104 -3.35 -15.51 10.35
N VAL A 105 -2.92 -14.39 9.78
CA VAL A 105 -1.53 -13.92 9.80
C VAL A 105 -1.52 -12.53 10.40
N LEU A 106 -0.72 -12.33 11.44
CA LEU A 106 -0.38 -11.02 11.96
C LEU A 106 0.69 -10.40 11.08
N TRP A 107 0.50 -9.15 10.71
CA TRP A 107 1.49 -8.31 10.07
C TRP A 107 1.68 -7.05 10.93
N ARG A 108 2.74 -7.05 11.73
CA ARG A 108 3.12 -5.92 12.56
C ARG A 108 3.97 -4.95 11.77
N VAL A 109 3.66 -3.67 11.90
CA VAL A 109 4.42 -2.57 11.32
C VAL A 109 5.06 -1.76 12.44
N THR A 110 6.36 -1.53 12.34
CA THR A 110 7.08 -0.57 13.18
C THR A 110 7.65 0.52 12.31
N GLU A 111 7.29 1.77 12.58
CA GLU A 111 7.88 2.94 11.93
C GLU A 111 8.66 3.78 12.94
N THR A 112 9.95 3.97 12.67
CA THR A 112 10.85 4.81 13.46
C THR A 112 11.16 6.10 12.71
N ARG A 113 10.84 7.24 13.30
CA ARG A 113 11.14 8.59 12.79
C ARG A 113 11.80 9.42 13.87
N MET A 114 12.94 10.04 13.55
CA MET A 114 13.68 10.92 14.49
C MET A 114 13.86 10.31 15.89
N GLY A 115 14.18 9.02 15.96
CA GLY A 115 14.39 8.29 17.23
C GLY A 115 13.11 7.88 17.98
N SER A 116 11.92 8.23 17.49
CA SER A 116 10.64 7.78 18.05
C SER A 116 10.05 6.67 17.19
N SER A 117 9.60 5.58 17.82
CA SER A 117 8.98 4.43 17.13
C SER A 117 7.49 4.36 17.42
N LYS A 118 6.70 4.07 16.38
CA LYS A 118 5.28 3.71 16.48
C LYS A 118 5.10 2.31 15.93
N THR A 119 4.26 1.52 16.58
CA THR A 119 3.95 0.16 16.17
C THR A 119 2.44 -0.02 16.10
N TRP A 120 1.98 -0.69 15.05
CA TRP A 120 0.58 -1.06 14.88
C TRP A 120 0.48 -2.43 14.21
N ASP A 121 -0.63 -3.11 14.45
CA ASP A 121 -0.87 -4.48 14.01
C ASP A 121 -1.93 -4.48 12.90
N ASN A 122 -1.60 -5.15 11.81
CA ASN A 122 -2.51 -5.49 10.72
C ASN A 122 -2.75 -6.99 10.75
N VAL A 123 -3.92 -7.44 10.32
CA VAL A 123 -4.28 -8.87 10.30
C VAL A 123 -4.71 -9.26 8.90
N LEU A 124 -4.30 -10.45 8.48
CA LEU A 124 -4.79 -11.07 7.26
C LEU A 124 -5.64 -12.28 7.64
N TYR A 125 -6.87 -12.33 7.13
CA TYR A 125 -7.69 -13.55 7.22
C TYR A 125 -7.35 -14.50 6.09
N VAL A 126 -6.83 -15.66 6.45
CA VAL A 126 -6.34 -16.72 5.55
C VAL A 126 -7.11 -18.04 5.69
N GLY A 127 -8.11 -18.09 6.57
CA GLY A 127 -8.97 -19.26 6.81
C GLY A 127 -9.79 -19.67 5.58
N GLY A 128 -10.16 -18.71 4.72
CA GLY A 128 -10.93 -18.94 3.50
C GLY A 128 -10.51 -18.03 2.35
N ALA A 129 -11.02 -18.33 1.15
CA ALA A 129 -10.82 -17.48 -0.02
C ALA A 129 -11.72 -16.24 0.05
N PHE A 130 -11.12 -15.07 -0.01
CA PHE A 130 -11.85 -13.81 -0.09
C PHE A 130 -12.55 -13.67 -1.44
N GLN A 131 -13.83 -13.30 -1.43
CA GLN A 131 -14.69 -13.42 -2.61
C GLN A 131 -14.76 -12.16 -3.48
N SER A 132 -14.38 -10.98 -2.98
CA SER A 132 -14.51 -9.73 -3.76
C SER A 132 -13.45 -8.68 -3.42
N ALA A 133 -12.40 -8.60 -4.23
CA ALA A 133 -11.41 -7.51 -4.17
C ALA A 133 -12.04 -6.13 -4.50
N LEU A 134 -12.92 -6.10 -5.51
CA LEU A 134 -13.58 -4.89 -6.00
C LEU A 134 -14.38 -4.17 -4.90
N SER A 135 -15.11 -4.93 -4.08
CA SER A 135 -16.02 -4.33 -3.08
C SER A 135 -15.30 -3.65 -1.92
N TYR A 136 -14.01 -3.93 -1.72
CA TYR A 136 -13.26 -3.46 -0.57
C TYR A 136 -12.07 -2.61 -0.99
N SER A 137 -11.10 -3.16 -1.73
CA SER A 137 -9.87 -2.42 -2.06
C SER A 137 -10.06 -1.36 -3.15
N GLU A 138 -10.76 -1.69 -4.24
CA GLU A 138 -10.96 -0.71 -5.32
C GLU A 138 -11.88 0.44 -4.90
N LYS A 139 -13.00 0.13 -4.23
CA LYS A 139 -13.92 1.16 -3.72
C LYS A 139 -13.28 2.05 -2.66
N ARG A 140 -12.50 1.48 -1.73
CA ARG A 140 -11.77 2.28 -0.73
C ARG A 140 -10.75 3.21 -1.41
N ASN A 141 -10.04 2.72 -2.42
CA ASN A 141 -9.10 3.51 -3.21
C ASN A 141 -9.73 4.72 -3.90
N LEU A 142 -11.00 4.64 -4.32
CA LEU A 142 -11.72 5.80 -4.87
C LEU A 142 -11.89 6.92 -3.83
N LEU A 143 -12.04 6.57 -2.54
CA LEU A 143 -12.38 7.50 -1.46
C LEU A 143 -11.17 8.06 -0.72
N TYR A 144 -9.99 7.42 -0.75
CA TYR A 144 -8.82 7.90 0.00
C TYR A 144 -8.44 9.34 -0.36
N ASP A 145 -8.32 10.20 0.64
CA ASP A 145 -7.87 11.58 0.46
C ASP A 145 -6.38 11.66 0.09
N PHE A 146 -5.60 10.62 0.36
CA PHE A 146 -4.19 10.52 -0.01
C PHE A 146 -3.99 9.77 -1.34
N ARG A 147 -3.52 10.47 -2.38
CA ARG A 147 -3.27 9.89 -3.71
C ARG A 147 -1.79 9.60 -3.89
N THR A 148 -1.48 8.42 -4.42
CA THR A 148 -0.10 8.01 -4.68
C THR A 148 0.03 7.29 -6.02
N LEU A 149 1.14 7.54 -6.70
CA LEU A 149 1.65 6.74 -7.81
C LEU A 149 3.11 6.43 -7.49
N VAL A 150 3.46 5.15 -7.38
CA VAL A 150 4.77 4.75 -6.86
C VAL A 150 5.37 3.60 -7.66
N ALA A 151 6.66 3.69 -7.92
CA ALA A 151 7.47 2.59 -8.44
C ALA A 151 8.15 1.84 -7.29
N ARG A 152 8.25 0.51 -7.45
CA ARG A 152 8.94 -0.40 -6.53
C ARG A 152 9.85 -1.31 -7.35
N ARG A 153 11.08 -0.87 -7.61
CA ARG A 153 12.00 -1.60 -8.50
C ARG A 153 12.85 -2.66 -7.77
N ASP A 154 13.11 -2.49 -6.49
CA ASP A 154 14.08 -3.29 -5.71
C ASP A 154 13.46 -4.11 -4.57
N GLY A 155 12.13 -4.09 -4.44
CA GLY A 155 11.39 -4.75 -3.37
C GLY A 155 11.49 -4.09 -2.00
N ARG A 156 12.30 -3.03 -1.82
CA ARG A 156 12.57 -2.35 -0.53
C ARG A 156 11.81 -1.03 -0.41
N GLY A 157 10.53 -1.08 -0.78
CA GLY A 157 9.61 0.03 -0.72
C GLY A 157 9.60 0.93 -1.96
N PRO A 158 9.01 2.13 -1.86
CA PRO A 158 8.92 3.08 -2.97
C PRO A 158 10.28 3.67 -3.36
N THR A 159 10.73 3.43 -4.60
CA THR A 159 11.99 3.97 -5.16
C THR A 159 11.79 5.33 -5.83
N ALA A 160 10.64 5.52 -6.47
CA ALA A 160 10.21 6.79 -7.04
C ALA A 160 8.68 6.90 -7.02
N GLY A 161 8.17 8.10 -7.22
CA GLY A 161 6.74 8.33 -7.26
C GLY A 161 6.34 9.77 -7.01
N VAL A 162 5.03 9.95 -7.03
CA VAL A 162 4.36 11.20 -6.69
C VAL A 162 3.24 10.90 -5.70
N TYR A 163 3.06 11.78 -4.72
CA TYR A 163 1.90 11.74 -3.85
C TYR A 163 1.37 13.15 -3.58
N CYS A 164 0.07 13.22 -3.28
CA CYS A 164 -0.56 14.41 -2.75
C CYS A 164 -1.64 14.01 -1.73
N LYS A 165 -1.90 14.89 -0.77
CA LYS A 165 -3.07 14.78 0.10
C LYS A 165 -4.09 15.80 -0.41
N LEU A 166 -5.29 15.33 -0.69
CA LEU A 166 -6.44 16.16 -0.96
C LEU A 166 -7.02 16.51 0.41
N ASP A 167 -6.55 17.58 1.05
CA ASP A 167 -7.11 18.08 2.31
C ASP A 167 -8.02 19.29 2.05
N GLU A 168 -8.64 19.80 3.12
CA GLU A 168 -9.58 20.93 3.05
C GLU A 168 -9.03 22.12 2.22
N MET A 169 -9.94 22.78 1.51
CA MET A 169 -9.65 23.92 0.65
C MET A 169 -8.84 25.02 1.36
N ASN A 170 -7.93 25.66 0.61
CA ASN A 170 -7.09 26.80 0.99
C ASN A 170 -5.69 26.52 1.59
N ARG A 171 -5.10 25.34 1.37
CA ARG A 171 -3.74 25.03 1.84
C ARG A 171 -2.62 25.04 0.80
N ASN A 172 -2.86 25.57 -0.40
CA ASN A 172 -1.90 25.51 -1.52
C ASN A 172 -1.41 24.06 -1.73
N PRO A 173 -2.28 23.16 -2.22
CA PRO A 173 -1.95 21.75 -2.37
C PRO A 173 -0.70 21.57 -3.23
N VAL A 174 0.10 20.57 -2.87
CA VAL A 174 1.36 20.26 -3.55
C VAL A 174 1.41 18.81 -3.95
N PHE A 175 1.94 18.55 -5.15
CA PHE A 175 2.48 17.25 -5.48
C PHE A 175 3.87 17.16 -4.85
N THR A 176 4.11 16.11 -4.07
CA THR A 176 5.46 15.75 -3.63
C THR A 176 5.96 14.61 -4.51
N LEU A 177 6.95 14.92 -5.33
CA LEU A 177 7.65 13.96 -6.18
C LEU A 177 8.90 13.48 -5.44
N PHE A 178 9.23 12.22 -5.61
CA PHE A 178 10.50 11.66 -5.17
C PHE A 178 11.03 10.71 -6.23
N TYR A 179 12.33 10.76 -6.48
CA TYR A 179 12.98 9.97 -7.53
C TYR A 179 14.48 9.94 -7.28
N SER A 180 15.22 9.12 -8.04
CA SER A 180 16.67 9.06 -7.96
C SER A 180 17.30 10.02 -8.99
N LYS A 181 18.22 10.86 -8.53
CA LYS A 181 19.05 11.74 -9.36
C LYS A 181 20.49 11.53 -8.96
N ASP A 182 21.35 11.15 -9.91
CA ASP A 182 22.77 10.84 -9.67
C ASP A 182 22.99 9.80 -8.53
N GLY A 183 22.09 8.81 -8.43
CA GLY A 183 22.13 7.77 -7.41
C GLY A 183 21.68 8.23 -6.01
N GLN A 184 21.20 9.46 -5.86
CA GLN A 184 20.64 9.98 -4.62
C GLN A 184 19.14 10.26 -4.74
N ARG A 185 18.40 9.92 -3.69
CA ARG A 185 16.97 10.23 -3.61
C ARG A 185 16.78 11.74 -3.48
N THR A 186 16.11 12.31 -4.47
CA THR A 186 15.69 13.71 -4.51
C THR A 186 14.19 13.82 -4.26
N GLU A 187 13.76 14.92 -3.65
CA GLU A 187 12.36 15.27 -3.47
C GLU A 187 12.09 16.66 -4.07
N ALA A 188 10.96 16.80 -4.75
CA ALA A 188 10.48 18.06 -5.29
C ALA A 188 9.04 18.30 -4.87
N LYS A 189 8.69 19.56 -4.57
CA LYS A 189 7.32 19.97 -4.24
C LYS A 189 6.83 20.94 -5.29
N LEU A 190 5.78 20.55 -6.01
CA LEU A 190 5.19 21.34 -7.09
C LEU A 190 3.76 21.73 -6.72
N PRO A 191 3.42 23.03 -6.63
CA PRO A 191 2.06 23.48 -6.37
C PRO A 191 1.08 23.02 -7.45
N PHE A 192 -0.16 22.70 -7.09
CA PHE A 192 -1.19 22.33 -8.08
C PHE A 192 -1.45 23.45 -9.07
N ALA A 193 -1.34 24.71 -8.64
CA ALA A 193 -1.51 25.89 -9.49
C ALA A 193 -0.55 25.91 -10.70
N SER A 194 0.57 25.16 -10.65
CA SER A 194 1.49 24.99 -11.76
C SER A 194 0.97 24.06 -12.87
N PHE A 195 -0.14 23.36 -12.65
CA PHE A 195 -0.69 22.30 -13.51
C PHE A 195 -2.10 22.61 -14.07
N GLY A 196 -2.53 23.89 -14.07
CA GLY A 196 -3.86 24.26 -14.58
C GLY A 196 -4.07 23.91 -16.06
N ARG A 197 -5.32 23.97 -16.54
CA ARG A 197 -5.83 23.51 -17.86
C ARG A 197 -4.95 23.63 -19.12
N ASN A 198 -4.00 24.55 -19.20
CA ASN A 198 -3.10 24.71 -20.36
C ASN A 198 -1.72 24.03 -20.16
N ALA A 199 -1.45 23.46 -18.99
CA ALA A 199 -0.16 22.86 -18.64
C ALA A 199 0.14 21.58 -19.44
N THR A 200 -0.89 20.87 -19.92
CA THR A 200 -0.71 19.58 -20.61
C THR A 200 -0.03 19.68 -21.98
N ASP A 201 -0.11 20.85 -22.62
CA ASP A 201 0.56 21.13 -23.90
C ASP A 201 1.94 21.76 -23.72
N ALA A 202 2.30 22.13 -22.48
CA ALA A 202 3.60 22.68 -22.15
C ALA A 202 4.69 21.60 -22.14
N VAL A 203 5.94 22.05 -22.18
CA VAL A 203 7.09 21.17 -21.91
C VAL A 203 6.99 20.74 -20.44
N PRO A 204 7.03 19.43 -20.12
CA PRO A 204 7.00 18.96 -18.74
C PRO A 204 8.12 19.59 -17.91
N PRO A 205 7.86 20.03 -16.67
CA PRO A 205 8.91 20.44 -15.74
C PRO A 205 9.97 19.34 -15.61
N THR A 206 11.23 19.74 -15.40
CA THR A 206 12.35 18.79 -15.29
C THR A 206 12.09 17.72 -14.23
N GLU A 207 11.55 18.11 -13.08
CA GLU A 207 11.23 17.20 -11.97
C GLU A 207 10.14 16.18 -12.35
N VAL A 208 9.18 16.58 -13.18
CA VAL A 208 8.14 15.69 -13.72
C VAL A 208 8.75 14.71 -14.71
N ALA A 209 9.65 15.19 -15.59
CA ALA A 209 10.31 14.32 -16.56
C ALA A 209 11.22 13.28 -15.90
N GLU A 210 12.05 13.70 -14.94
CA GLU A 210 12.94 12.83 -14.16
C GLU A 210 12.13 11.79 -13.36
N CYS A 211 11.03 12.21 -12.72
CA CYS A 211 10.16 11.29 -11.99
C CYS A 211 9.44 10.30 -12.91
N ALA A 212 8.95 10.76 -14.08
CA ALA A 212 8.23 9.94 -15.06
C ALA A 212 9.09 8.75 -15.54
N GLU A 213 10.37 9.00 -15.83
CA GLU A 213 11.32 7.95 -16.21
C GLU A 213 11.47 6.87 -15.13
N GLU A 214 11.58 7.28 -13.87
CA GLU A 214 11.70 6.37 -12.74
C GLU A 214 10.41 5.58 -12.43
N VAL A 215 9.24 6.14 -12.78
CA VAL A 215 7.95 5.42 -12.68
C VAL A 215 7.55 4.70 -13.96
N CYS A 216 8.44 4.60 -14.95
CA CYS A 216 8.22 3.93 -16.22
C CYS A 216 7.02 4.49 -17.01
N MET A 217 6.87 5.81 -17.02
CA MET A 217 5.79 6.53 -17.70
C MET A 217 6.38 7.59 -18.63
N ALA A 218 5.70 7.92 -19.73
CA ALA A 218 6.14 9.04 -20.55
C ALA A 218 5.98 10.37 -19.79
N PRO A 219 6.93 11.33 -19.86
CA PRO A 219 6.82 12.62 -19.16
C PRO A 219 5.50 13.36 -19.40
N ARG A 220 4.99 13.30 -20.64
CA ARG A 220 3.70 13.90 -21.01
C ARG A 220 2.50 13.18 -20.39
N GLU A 221 2.57 11.86 -20.22
CA GLU A 221 1.52 11.09 -19.57
C GLU A 221 1.45 11.44 -18.08
N LEU A 222 2.60 11.52 -17.40
CA LEU A 222 2.65 11.93 -16.00
C LEU A 222 2.14 13.36 -15.83
N LEU A 223 2.58 14.29 -16.68
CA LEU A 223 2.09 15.68 -16.66
C LEU A 223 0.57 15.74 -16.82
N LYS A 224 0.01 14.98 -17.76
CA LYS A 224 -1.44 14.91 -17.99
C LYS A 224 -2.18 14.34 -16.78
N LEU A 225 -1.62 13.31 -16.13
CA LEU A 225 -2.19 12.74 -14.91
C LEU A 225 -2.19 13.78 -13.77
N LEU A 226 -1.07 14.46 -13.53
CA LEU A 226 -0.97 15.50 -12.50
C LEU A 226 -1.91 16.68 -12.76
N SER A 227 -2.02 17.10 -14.03
CA SER A 227 -2.94 18.18 -14.43
C SER A 227 -4.39 17.77 -14.22
N GLY A 228 -4.76 16.52 -14.55
CA GLY A 228 -6.11 16.01 -14.29
C GLY A 228 -6.46 15.95 -12.80
N VAL A 229 -5.49 15.61 -11.93
CA VAL A 229 -5.70 15.65 -10.48
C VAL A 229 -5.81 17.09 -9.96
N ALA A 230 -5.01 18.01 -10.48
CA ALA A 230 -5.09 19.43 -10.12
C ALA A 230 -6.44 20.04 -10.55
N ASP A 231 -6.89 19.77 -11.78
CA ASP A 231 -8.19 20.22 -12.29
C ASP A 231 -9.36 19.64 -11.47
N LEU A 232 -9.26 18.38 -11.04
CA LEU A 232 -10.27 17.75 -10.17
C LEU A 232 -10.34 18.42 -8.80
N TYR A 233 -9.20 18.89 -8.27
CA TYR A 233 -9.15 19.58 -6.98
C TYR A 233 -9.80 20.97 -7.00
N GLU A 234 -9.87 21.61 -8.17
CA GLU A 234 -10.59 22.88 -8.34
C GLU A 234 -12.13 22.71 -8.26
N ASP A 235 -12.64 21.48 -8.42
CA ASP A 235 -14.06 21.16 -8.19
C ASP A 235 -14.32 21.00 -6.68
N VAL A 236 -14.67 22.11 -6.05
CA VAL A 236 -14.90 22.22 -4.60
C VAL A 236 -15.98 21.27 -4.10
N ASP A 237 -17.07 21.11 -4.86
CA ASP A 237 -18.18 20.25 -4.49
C ASP A 237 -17.75 18.78 -4.54
N PHE A 238 -16.98 18.40 -5.57
CA PHE A 238 -16.38 17.08 -5.66
C PHE A 238 -15.45 16.80 -4.47
N VAL A 239 -14.51 17.70 -4.15
CA VAL A 239 -13.56 17.51 -3.05
C VAL A 239 -14.30 17.38 -1.71
N ASN A 240 -15.29 18.23 -1.45
CA ASN A 240 -16.08 18.15 -0.23
C ASN A 240 -16.84 16.82 -0.11
N GLN A 241 -17.45 16.35 -1.20
CA GLN A 241 -18.13 15.05 -1.22
C GLN A 241 -17.15 13.89 -1.02
N LEU A 242 -15.98 13.93 -1.66
CA LEU A 242 -14.94 12.94 -1.48
C LEU A 242 -14.50 12.85 -0.02
N LEU A 243 -14.24 14.00 0.61
CA LEU A 243 -13.80 14.07 2.01
C LEU A 243 -14.89 13.65 2.99
N ASP A 244 -16.15 14.02 2.75
CA ASP A 244 -17.29 13.53 3.54
C ASP A 244 -17.45 12.02 3.44
N LEU A 245 -17.35 11.46 2.24
CA LEU A 245 -17.39 10.02 2.03
C LEU A 245 -16.20 9.31 2.67
N ASN A 246 -14.98 9.86 2.55
CA ASN A 246 -13.78 9.31 3.18
C ASN A 246 -13.98 9.19 4.70
N ARG A 247 -14.47 10.25 5.35
CA ARG A 247 -14.75 10.26 6.81
C ARG A 247 -15.81 9.25 7.23
N LYS A 248 -16.85 9.06 6.41
CA LYS A 248 -17.93 8.09 6.71
C LYS A 248 -17.47 6.64 6.66
N VAL A 249 -16.37 6.34 5.95
CA VAL A 249 -15.83 4.98 5.82
C VAL A 249 -14.52 4.79 6.58
N ASP A 250 -13.91 5.87 7.06
CA ASP A 250 -12.70 5.83 7.88
C ASP A 250 -13.07 5.46 9.33
N PRO A 251 -12.59 4.33 9.87
CA PRO A 251 -12.93 3.90 11.21
C PRO A 251 -12.20 4.70 12.31
N PHE A 252 -11.30 5.63 11.94
CA PHE A 252 -10.43 6.34 12.89
C PHE A 252 -10.82 7.81 13.15
N GLU A 253 -11.87 8.34 12.53
CA GLU A 253 -12.38 9.70 12.77
C GLU A 253 -13.73 9.75 13.55
N GLY A 254 -14.00 8.74 14.38
CA GLY A 254 -15.11 8.70 15.34
C GLY A 254 -14.74 9.23 16.72
#